data_AF-A0A1M4ZCY6-F1
#
_entry.id   AF-A0A1M4ZCY6-F1
#
_cell.length_a   1.000
_cell.length_b   1.000
_cell.length_c   1.000
_cell.angle_alpha   90.00
_cell.angle_beta   90.00
_cell.angle_gamma   90.00
#
_symmetry.space_group_name_H-M   'P 1'
#
loop_
_entity.id
_entity.type
_entity.pdbx_description
1 polymer ?
#
loop_
_entity_poly.entity_id
_entity_poly.type
_entity_poly.pdbx_seq_one_letter_code
_entity_poly.pdbx_strand_id
1 'polypeptide(L)'
;MDTIENKLKELILNKYKSLREFTLKIEMPYSTFDTILKRGVRNANIINILKICNELNIDPYKLSNGIIEYNDIKNSIDLSKEERDLLENYNELNNYGKKKVIIYTKDLIEMPKYQKENNISQLPKKEKQIWEEEGKEYLMPKASHSKEGNFTEEDYKHDDDLMNDEDIWK
;
A
#
# COMPACT_ATOMS: atom_id res chain seq x y z
N MET A 1 -31.86 33.73 -16.21
CA MET A 1 -30.64 33.12 -16.76
C MET A 1 -29.82 32.70 -15.56
N ASP A 2 -29.79 31.40 -15.26
CA ASP A 2 -29.17 30.89 -14.03
C ASP A 2 -27.66 31.00 -14.16
N THR A 3 -27.08 31.97 -13.47
CA THR A 3 -25.63 32.15 -13.44
C THR A 3 -24.99 31.15 -12.47
N ILE A 4 -23.70 30.87 -12.65
CA ILE A 4 -22.97 29.96 -11.76
C ILE A 4 -22.96 30.48 -10.33
N GLU A 5 -22.99 31.80 -10.14
CA GLU A 5 -23.08 32.48 -8.85
C GLU A 5 -24.41 32.19 -8.14
N ASN A 6 -25.52 32.06 -8.88
CA ASN A 6 -26.80 31.69 -8.27
C ASN A 6 -26.80 30.24 -7.84
N LYS A 7 -26.26 29.33 -8.66
CA LYS A 7 -26.08 27.91 -8.28
C LYS A 7 -25.17 27.78 -7.06
N LEU A 8 -24.12 28.58 -6.98
CA LEU A 8 -23.21 28.61 -5.82
C LEU A 8 -23.95 29.08 -4.55
N LYS A 9 -24.80 30.11 -4.66
CA LYS A 9 -25.64 30.56 -3.54
C LYS A 9 -26.60 29.47 -3.06
N GLU A 10 -27.28 28.79 -3.98
CA GLU A 10 -28.18 27.69 -3.65
C GLU A 10 -27.44 26.54 -2.97
N LEU A 11 -26.27 26.17 -3.48
CA LEU A 11 -25.42 25.14 -2.88
C LEU A 11 -25.03 25.50 -1.44
N ILE A 12 -24.67 26.76 -1.19
CA ILE A 12 -24.36 27.24 0.15
C ILE A 12 -25.60 27.19 1.05
N LEU A 13 -26.77 27.64 0.57
CA LEU A 13 -28.02 27.62 1.34
C LEU A 13 -28.52 26.20 1.64
N ASN A 14 -28.15 25.21 0.82
CA ASN A 14 -28.45 23.81 1.10
C ASN A 14 -27.56 23.23 2.22
N LYS A 15 -26.34 23.74 2.40
CA LYS A 15 -25.38 23.26 3.43
C LYS A 15 -25.37 24.10 4.71
N TYR A 16 -25.70 25.39 4.63
CA TYR A 16 -25.63 26.36 5.72
C TYR A 16 -26.95 27.11 5.86
N LYS A 17 -27.27 27.61 7.06
CA LYS A 17 -28.55 28.31 7.31
C LYS A 17 -28.62 29.66 6.60
N SER A 18 -27.48 30.27 6.30
CA SER A 18 -27.41 31.54 5.56
C SER A 18 -26.06 31.74 4.88
N LEU A 19 -26.03 32.61 3.86
CA LEU A 19 -24.78 33.07 3.25
C LEU A 19 -23.84 33.73 4.28
N ARG A 20 -24.38 34.44 5.27
CA ARG A 20 -23.56 35.05 6.33
C ARG A 20 -22.84 34.01 7.17
N GLU A 21 -23.54 32.95 7.58
CA GLU A 21 -22.95 31.85 8.35
C GLU A 21 -21.79 31.19 7.57
N PHE A 22 -21.97 30.97 6.28
CA PHE A 22 -20.91 30.49 5.41
C PHE A 22 -19.71 31.46 5.37
N THR A 23 -19.94 32.76 5.18
CA THR A 23 -18.84 33.74 5.15
C THR A 23 -18.07 33.82 6.47
N LEU A 24 -18.76 33.64 7.60
CA LEU A 24 -18.12 33.54 8.91
C LEU A 24 -17.24 32.29 9.01
N LYS A 25 -17.72 31.16 8.49
CA LYS A 25 -17.00 29.88 8.49
C LYS A 25 -15.69 29.93 7.67
N ILE A 26 -15.70 30.59 6.52
CA ILE A 26 -14.50 30.77 5.67
C ILE A 26 -13.64 31.99 6.06
N GLU A 27 -13.98 32.66 7.15
CA GLU A 27 -13.32 33.88 7.65
C GLU A 27 -13.20 34.96 6.55
N MET A 28 -14.32 35.24 5.88
CA MET A 28 -14.40 36.25 4.82
C MET A 28 -15.49 37.29 5.14
N PRO A 29 -15.23 38.59 4.94
CA PRO A 29 -16.27 39.60 5.08
C PRO A 29 -17.42 39.37 4.08
N TYR A 30 -18.66 39.53 4.53
CA TYR A 30 -19.84 39.37 3.68
C TYR A 30 -19.83 40.30 2.47
N SER A 31 -19.33 41.54 2.61
CA SER A 31 -19.18 42.50 1.52
C SER A 31 -18.23 42.00 0.41
N THR A 32 -17.15 41.32 0.80
CA THR A 32 -16.22 40.68 -0.15
C THR A 32 -16.89 39.53 -0.89
N PHE A 33 -17.62 38.68 -0.16
CA PHE A 33 -18.35 37.58 -0.78
C PHE A 33 -19.46 38.07 -1.73
N ASP A 34 -20.21 39.11 -1.34
CA ASP A 34 -21.24 39.73 -2.17
C ASP A 34 -20.66 40.36 -3.43
N THR A 35 -19.49 41.02 -3.34
CA THR A 35 -18.81 41.55 -4.53
C THR A 35 -18.30 40.46 -5.47
N ILE A 36 -17.84 39.31 -4.94
CA ILE A 36 -17.48 38.14 -5.75
C ILE A 36 -18.69 37.63 -6.54
N LEU A 37 -19.85 37.50 -5.88
CA LEU A 37 -21.07 37.02 -6.54
C LEU A 37 -21.65 38.03 -7.55
N LYS A 38 -21.41 39.33 -7.37
CA LYS A 38 -21.86 40.37 -8.32
C LYS A 38 -20.94 40.54 -9.51
N ARG A 39 -19.62 40.50 -9.29
CA ARG A 39 -18.60 40.66 -10.35
C ARG A 39 -18.34 39.35 -11.11
N GLY A 40 -18.73 38.22 -10.53
CA GLY A 40 -18.54 36.89 -11.06
C GLY A 40 -17.32 36.20 -10.46
N VAL A 41 -17.41 34.88 -10.28
CA VAL A 41 -16.39 34.06 -9.60
C VAL A 41 -15.04 34.13 -10.32
N ARG A 42 -15.04 34.22 -11.66
CA ARG A 42 -13.83 34.32 -12.49
C ARG A 42 -13.00 35.57 -12.23
N ASN A 43 -13.63 36.67 -11.80
CA ASN A 43 -12.98 37.96 -11.60
C ASN A 43 -12.53 38.19 -10.15
N ALA A 44 -12.70 37.20 -9.28
CA ALA A 44 -12.33 37.27 -7.87
C ALA A 44 -10.86 36.90 -7.65
N ASN A 45 -10.32 37.30 -6.49
CA ASN A 45 -9.01 36.87 -6.06
C ASN A 45 -8.98 35.35 -5.87
N ILE A 46 -8.00 34.67 -6.47
CA ILE A 46 -7.83 33.21 -6.40
C ILE A 46 -7.78 32.69 -4.96
N ILE A 47 -7.18 33.44 -4.02
CA ILE A 47 -7.12 33.07 -2.60
C ILE A 47 -8.54 32.97 -2.02
N ASN A 48 -9.42 33.90 -2.38
CA ASN A 48 -10.81 33.91 -1.93
C ASN A 48 -11.61 32.77 -2.57
N ILE A 49 -11.36 32.47 -3.85
CA ILE A 49 -11.99 31.33 -4.54
C ILE A 49 -11.58 30.01 -3.91
N LEU A 50 -10.29 29.82 -3.64
CA LEU A 50 -9.79 28.62 -2.97
C LEU A 50 -10.44 28.42 -1.59
N LYS A 51 -10.62 29.49 -0.80
CA LYS A 51 -11.32 29.40 0.49
C LYS A 51 -12.76 28.87 0.34
N ILE A 52 -13.50 29.42 -0.64
CA ILE A 52 -14.88 29.02 -0.94
C ILE A 52 -14.92 27.56 -1.41
N CYS A 53 -14.07 27.21 -2.37
CA CYS A 53 -13.97 25.88 -2.96
C CYS A 53 -13.56 24.82 -1.93
N ASN A 54 -12.61 25.12 -1.05
CA ASN A 54 -12.14 24.18 -0.02
C ASN A 54 -13.25 23.85 0.99
N GLU A 55 -13.99 24.86 1.47
CA GLU A 55 -15.09 24.63 2.41
C GLU A 55 -16.25 23.88 1.76
N LEU A 56 -16.54 24.13 0.49
CA LEU A 56 -17.61 23.46 -0.24
C LEU A 56 -17.21 22.10 -0.84
N ASN A 57 -15.91 21.80 -0.82
CA ASN A 57 -15.24 20.67 -1.47
C ASN A 57 -15.46 20.61 -2.99
N ILE A 58 -15.25 21.73 -3.69
CA ILE A 58 -15.48 21.91 -5.13
C ILE A 58 -14.14 22.19 -5.83
N ASP A 59 -14.00 21.73 -7.07
CA ASP A 59 -12.82 22.04 -7.89
C ASP A 59 -12.79 23.55 -8.30
N PRO A 60 -11.74 24.30 -7.94
CA PRO A 60 -11.64 25.73 -8.25
C PRO A 60 -11.44 26.02 -9.74
N TYR A 61 -10.77 25.14 -10.49
CA TYR A 61 -10.58 25.29 -11.93
C TYR A 61 -11.91 25.08 -12.67
N LYS A 62 -12.67 24.04 -12.32
CA LYS A 62 -14.00 23.78 -12.88
C LYS A 62 -14.95 24.94 -12.58
N LEU A 63 -14.90 25.46 -11.35
CA LEU A 63 -15.72 26.60 -10.95
C LEU A 63 -15.40 27.85 -11.78
N SER A 64 -14.13 28.11 -12.06
CA SER A 64 -13.70 29.22 -12.93
C SER A 64 -14.19 29.09 -14.38
N ASN A 65 -14.41 27.85 -14.84
CA ASN A 65 -15.01 27.52 -16.14
C ASN A 65 -16.55 27.48 -16.10
N GLY A 66 -17.17 27.82 -14.97
CA GLY A 66 -18.64 27.84 -14.85
C GLY A 66 -19.27 26.48 -14.54
N ILE A 67 -18.48 25.52 -14.03
CA ILE A 67 -18.94 24.16 -13.69
C ILE A 67 -18.71 23.93 -12.19
N ILE A 68 -19.76 23.52 -11.47
CA ILE A 68 -19.62 23.08 -10.08
C ILE A 68 -19.43 21.56 -10.09
N GLU A 69 -18.23 21.12 -9.74
CA GLU A 69 -17.86 19.70 -9.63
C GLU A 69 -17.17 19.48 -8.29
N TYR A 70 -17.57 18.45 -7.56
CA TYR A 70 -16.99 18.16 -6.25
C TYR A 70 -15.60 17.56 -6.41
N ASN A 71 -14.68 17.98 -5.55
CA ASN A 71 -13.40 17.30 -5.35
C ASN A 71 -13.69 15.99 -4.62
N ASP A 72 -14.18 15.00 -5.34
CA ASP A 72 -14.23 13.63 -4.84
C ASP A 72 -12.81 13.08 -4.79
N ILE A 73 -12.07 13.43 -3.74
CA ILE A 73 -10.81 12.75 -3.39
C ILE A 73 -11.07 11.23 -3.22
N LYS A 74 -12.32 10.83 -2.96
CA LYS A 74 -12.75 9.43 -2.89
C LYS A 74 -12.84 8.72 -4.25
N ASN A 75 -12.91 9.43 -5.39
CA ASN A 75 -13.13 8.82 -6.70
C ASN A 75 -11.94 8.94 -7.66
N SER A 76 -10.80 9.52 -7.25
CA SER A 76 -9.62 9.66 -8.12
C SER A 76 -8.55 8.59 -7.92
N ILE A 77 -8.81 7.56 -7.10
CA ILE A 77 -7.99 6.35 -7.13
C ILE A 77 -8.75 5.38 -8.02
N ASP A 78 -8.31 5.26 -9.27
CA ASP A 78 -8.73 4.17 -10.15
C ASP A 78 -8.13 2.87 -9.60
N LEU A 79 -8.71 2.41 -8.48
CA LEU A 79 -8.33 1.16 -7.83
C LEU A 79 -8.74 0.03 -8.76
N SER A 80 -7.79 -0.86 -9.05
CA SER A 80 -8.11 -2.13 -9.71
C SER A 80 -9.14 -2.91 -8.89
N LYS A 81 -9.81 -3.88 -9.52
CA LYS A 81 -10.77 -4.73 -8.82
C LYS A 81 -10.11 -5.40 -7.60
N GLU A 82 -8.89 -5.88 -7.76
CA GLU A 82 -8.10 -6.56 -6.73
C GLU A 82 -7.75 -5.61 -5.57
N GLU A 83 -7.43 -4.36 -5.87
CA GLU A 83 -7.13 -3.37 -4.83
C GLU A 83 -8.38 -3.00 -4.01
N ARG A 84 -9.56 -2.96 -4.65
CA ARG A 84 -10.84 -2.77 -3.96
C ARG A 84 -11.18 -3.95 -3.06
N ASP A 85 -11.07 -5.17 -3.61
CA ASP A 85 -11.32 -6.40 -2.86
C ASP A 85 -10.38 -6.49 -1.64
N LEU A 86 -9.11 -6.12 -1.79
CA LEU A 86 -8.16 -6.08 -0.68
C LEU A 86 -8.60 -5.11 0.42
N LEU A 87 -9.03 -3.90 0.05
CA LEU A 87 -9.47 -2.87 1.00
C LEU A 87 -10.77 -3.26 1.71
N GLU A 88 -11.74 -3.83 0.99
CA GLU A 88 -12.99 -4.31 1.57
C GLU A 88 -12.72 -5.39 2.62
N ASN A 89 -11.99 -6.44 2.23
CA ASN A 89 -11.59 -7.50 3.15
C ASN A 89 -10.78 -6.96 4.35
N TYR A 90 -9.84 -6.04 4.11
CA TYR A 90 -9.05 -5.44 5.19
C TYR A 90 -9.90 -4.64 6.17
N ASN A 91 -10.94 -3.96 5.70
CA ASN A 91 -11.82 -3.14 6.55
C ASN A 91 -12.70 -3.97 7.48
N GLU A 92 -13.07 -5.19 7.08
CA GLU A 92 -13.80 -6.16 7.92
C GLU A 92 -12.97 -6.70 9.09
N LEU A 93 -11.64 -6.63 8.99
CA LEU A 93 -10.74 -7.15 10.04
C LEU A 93 -10.70 -6.24 11.28
N ASN A 94 -10.52 -6.90 12.43
CA ASN A 94 -10.18 -6.21 13.67
C ASN A 94 -8.72 -5.71 13.69
N ASN A 95 -8.35 -4.95 14.72
CA ASN A 95 -7.00 -4.37 14.84
C ASN A 95 -5.87 -5.40 14.78
N TYR A 96 -6.09 -6.61 15.32
CA TYR A 96 -5.09 -7.68 15.28
C TYR A 96 -4.93 -8.25 13.87
N GLY A 97 -6.04 -8.54 13.17
CA GLY A 97 -6.04 -9.01 11.79
C GLY A 97 -5.38 -8.00 10.84
N LYS A 98 -5.72 -6.72 10.99
CA LYS A 98 -5.09 -5.63 10.23
C LYS A 98 -3.56 -5.61 10.38
N LYS A 99 -3.05 -5.75 11.60
CA LYS A 99 -1.60 -5.85 11.86
C LYS A 99 -0.98 -7.07 11.19
N LYS A 100 -1.65 -8.22 11.23
CA LYS A 100 -1.15 -9.45 10.59
C LYS A 100 -1.07 -9.34 9.09
N VAL A 101 -2.09 -8.77 8.43
CA VAL A 101 -2.07 -8.51 6.99
C VAL A 101 -0.88 -7.62 6.63
N ILE A 102 -0.67 -6.51 7.34
CA ILE A 102 0.47 -5.61 7.10
C ILE A 102 1.81 -6.34 7.24
N ILE A 103 1.98 -7.17 8.27
CA ILE A 103 3.21 -7.95 8.47
C ILE A 103 3.43 -8.89 7.28
N TYR A 104 2.41 -9.67 6.92
CA TYR A 104 2.49 -10.61 5.82
C TYR A 104 2.80 -9.92 4.49
N THR A 105 2.21 -8.75 4.21
CA THR A 105 2.54 -7.96 3.02
C THR A 105 4.01 -7.53 3.01
N LYS A 106 4.60 -7.19 4.16
CA LYS A 106 6.04 -6.88 4.26
C LYS A 106 6.90 -8.11 3.98
N ASP A 107 6.55 -9.25 4.57
CA ASP A 107 7.26 -10.51 4.32
C ASP A 107 7.27 -10.84 2.82
N LEU A 108 6.12 -10.69 2.13
CA LEU A 108 6.03 -10.89 0.69
C LEU A 108 6.91 -9.94 -0.13
N ILE A 109 7.04 -8.68 0.30
CA ILE A 109 7.91 -7.69 -0.39
C ILE A 109 9.38 -8.08 -0.25
N GLU A 110 9.79 -8.67 0.88
CA GLU A 110 11.17 -9.09 1.13
C GLU A 110 11.56 -10.36 0.35
N MET A 111 10.57 -11.19 -0.01
CA MET A 111 10.77 -12.44 -0.74
C MET A 111 11.07 -12.17 -2.24
N PRO A 112 12.26 -12.53 -2.76
CA PRO A 112 12.66 -12.21 -4.13
C PRO A 112 11.70 -12.74 -5.21
N LYS A 113 11.07 -13.90 -4.97
CA LYS A 113 10.11 -14.53 -5.89
C LYS A 113 8.86 -13.66 -6.15
N TYR A 114 8.49 -12.78 -5.22
CA TYR A 114 7.28 -11.95 -5.30
C TYR A 114 7.59 -10.49 -5.62
N GLN A 115 8.86 -10.13 -5.79
CA GLN A 115 9.26 -8.81 -6.25
C GLN A 115 9.03 -8.67 -7.76
N LYS A 116 8.73 -7.44 -8.20
CA LYS A 116 8.69 -7.13 -9.63
C LYS A 116 10.06 -7.39 -10.25
N GLU A 117 10.09 -7.94 -11.46
CA GLU A 117 11.27 -8.46 -12.17
C GLU A 117 12.46 -7.48 -12.32
N ASN A 118 12.30 -6.22 -11.94
CA ASN A 118 13.33 -5.18 -12.02
C ASN A 118 14.47 -5.33 -10.99
N ASN A 119 14.37 -6.27 -10.03
CA ASN A 119 15.38 -6.53 -8.98
C ASN A 119 15.95 -7.97 -9.04
N ILE A 120 16.18 -8.52 -10.23
CA ILE A 120 16.90 -9.80 -10.34
C ILE A 120 18.38 -9.55 -10.05
N SER A 121 18.78 -9.65 -8.79
CA SER A 121 20.17 -10.02 -8.49
C SER A 121 20.36 -11.42 -9.08
N GLN A 122 21.29 -11.55 -10.04
CA GLN A 122 21.62 -12.84 -10.64
C GLN A 122 21.83 -13.86 -9.50
N LEU A 123 21.09 -14.98 -9.50
CA LEU A 123 21.39 -16.06 -8.57
C LEU A 123 22.90 -16.34 -8.68
N PRO A 124 23.65 -16.43 -7.56
CA PRO A 124 25.02 -16.88 -7.64
C PRO A 124 24.98 -18.20 -8.41
N LYS A 125 25.71 -18.26 -9.53
CA LYS A 125 25.81 -19.49 -10.32
C LYS A 125 26.15 -20.60 -9.34
N LYS A 126 25.31 -21.64 -9.28
CA LYS A 126 25.56 -22.80 -8.43
C LYS A 126 26.97 -23.27 -8.73
N GLU A 127 27.90 -23.04 -7.80
CA GLU A 127 29.26 -23.54 -7.94
C GLU A 127 29.16 -25.05 -8.03
N LYS A 128 29.81 -25.64 -9.04
CA LYS A 128 29.80 -27.09 -9.22
C LYS A 128 30.30 -27.73 -7.93
N GLN A 129 29.52 -28.66 -7.41
CA GLN A 129 29.93 -29.38 -6.22
C GLN A 129 31.04 -30.36 -6.58
N ILE A 130 31.94 -30.65 -5.64
CA ILE A 130 33.17 -31.42 -5.91
C ILE A 130 32.85 -32.81 -6.52
N TRP A 131 31.72 -33.40 -6.13
CA TRP A 131 31.25 -34.70 -6.63
C TRP A 131 30.56 -34.65 -7.99
N GLU A 132 30.37 -33.46 -8.58
CA GLU A 132 29.84 -33.27 -9.95
C GLU A 132 30.97 -33.30 -11.01
N GLU A 133 32.24 -33.47 -10.59
CA GLU A 133 33.38 -33.70 -11.49
C GLU A 133 33.52 -35.20 -11.87
N GLU A 134 33.90 -35.46 -13.12
CA GLU A 134 34.06 -36.82 -13.65
C GLU A 134 35.12 -37.59 -12.83
N GLY A 135 34.72 -38.74 -12.27
CA GLY A 135 35.56 -39.55 -11.39
C GLY A 135 35.54 -39.17 -9.90
N LYS A 136 34.80 -38.14 -9.48
CA LYS A 136 34.65 -37.71 -8.06
C LYS A 136 33.31 -38.06 -7.42
N GLU A 137 32.49 -38.86 -8.09
CA GLU A 137 31.15 -39.27 -7.61
C GLU A 137 31.18 -39.94 -6.22
N TYR A 138 32.29 -40.58 -5.86
CA TYR A 138 32.48 -41.20 -4.54
C TYR A 138 32.48 -40.20 -3.37
N LEU A 139 32.71 -38.90 -3.64
CA LEU A 139 32.64 -37.82 -2.66
C LEU A 139 31.21 -37.33 -2.43
N MET A 140 30.22 -37.89 -3.14
CA MET A 140 28.82 -37.52 -2.96
C MET A 140 28.36 -37.86 -1.53
N PRO A 141 27.94 -36.87 -0.72
CA PRO A 141 27.43 -37.12 0.61
C PRO A 141 26.20 -38.04 0.52
N LYS A 142 26.27 -39.21 1.15
CA LYS A 142 25.11 -40.08 1.33
C LYS A 142 24.46 -39.72 2.65
N ALA A 143 23.16 -39.40 2.63
CA ALA A 143 22.42 -39.22 3.86
C ALA A 143 22.46 -40.52 4.67
N SER A 144 22.60 -40.44 5.99
CA SER A 144 22.68 -41.61 6.88
C SER A 144 21.46 -42.54 6.73
N HIS A 145 20.30 -42.00 6.35
CA HIS A 145 19.07 -42.75 6.08
C HIS A 145 19.00 -43.43 4.70
N SER A 146 19.96 -43.19 3.80
CA SER A 146 20.00 -43.76 2.44
C SER A 146 20.88 -45.00 2.32
N LYS A 147 21.52 -45.45 3.40
CA LYS A 147 22.30 -46.70 3.44
C LYS A 147 21.33 -47.86 3.69
N GLU A 148 20.94 -48.56 2.63
CA GLU A 148 20.19 -49.83 2.78
C GLU A 148 21.13 -50.92 3.32
N GLY A 149 21.03 -51.16 4.64
CA GLY A 149 21.04 -52.50 5.21
C GLY A 149 22.34 -53.31 5.28
N ASN A 150 23.48 -52.83 4.77
CA ASN A 150 24.77 -53.52 4.97
C ASN A 150 25.78 -52.58 5.63
N PHE A 151 25.76 -52.56 6.96
CA PHE A 151 26.80 -51.93 7.78
C PHE A 151 27.89 -52.96 8.07
N THR A 152 29.16 -52.54 8.05
CA THR A 152 30.26 -53.43 8.43
C THR A 152 30.34 -53.54 9.96
N GLU A 153 31.04 -54.56 10.48
CA GLU A 153 31.30 -54.65 11.92
C GLU A 153 32.05 -53.42 12.46
N GLU A 154 32.86 -52.76 11.62
CA GLU A 154 33.54 -51.52 11.99
C GLU A 154 32.59 -50.33 12.11
N ASP A 155 31.53 -50.26 11.28
CA ASP A 155 30.51 -49.21 11.37
C ASP A 155 29.79 -49.29 12.73
N TYR A 156 29.39 -50.50 13.14
CA TYR A 156 28.73 -50.71 14.43
C TYR A 156 29.64 -50.39 15.61
N LYS A 157 30.91 -50.80 15.52
CA LYS A 157 31.89 -50.51 16.58
C LYS A 157 32.17 -49.02 16.72
N HIS A 158 32.24 -48.28 15.61
CA HIS A 158 32.41 -46.84 15.66
C HIS A 158 31.24 -46.15 16.39
N ASP A 159 30.01 -46.55 16.08
CA ASP A 159 28.82 -46.03 16.74
C ASP A 159 28.80 -46.41 18.23
N ASP A 160 29.12 -47.66 18.59
CA ASP A 160 29.20 -48.11 19.99
C ASP A 160 30.28 -47.38 20.79
N ASP A 161 31.47 -47.18 20.22
CA ASP A 161 32.56 -46.44 20.87
C ASP A 161 32.13 -44.98 21.14
N LEU A 162 31.40 -44.36 20.21
CA LEU A 162 30.88 -42.99 20.36
C LEU A 162 29.76 -42.87 21.42
N MET A 163 28.92 -43.90 21.53
CA MET A 163 27.82 -43.94 22.50
C MET A 163 28.31 -44.24 23.92
N ASN A 164 29.45 -44.93 24.04
CA ASN A 164 30.03 -45.31 25.32
C ASN A 164 31.14 -44.36 25.81
N ASP A 165 31.52 -43.36 25.02
CA ASP A 165 32.46 -42.32 25.45
C ASP A 165 31.73 -41.25 26.28
N GLU A 166 31.78 -41.43 27.61
CA GLU A 166 31.18 -40.50 28.58
C GLU A 166 31.78 -39.09 28.53
N ASP A 167 32.96 -38.88 27.94
CA ASP A 167 33.55 -37.54 27.82
C ASP A 167 32.95 -36.75 26.65
N ILE A 168 32.35 -37.41 25.67
CA ILE A 168 31.62 -36.75 24.56
C ILE A 168 30.28 -36.15 25.05
N TRP A 169 29.68 -36.73 26.10
CA TRP A 169 28.34 -36.37 26.58
C TRP A 169 28.32 -35.53 27.86
N LYS A 170 29.48 -35.09 28.35
CA LYS A 170 29.62 -34.21 29.53
C LYS A 170 29.48 -32.72 29.23
#